data_AF-A0A1C5IA77-F1
#
_entry.id   AF-A0A1C5IA77-F1
#
_cell.length_a   1.000
_cell.length_b   1.000
_cell.length_c   1.000
_cell.angle_alpha   90.00
_cell.angle_beta   90.00
_cell.angle_gamma   90.00
#
_symmetry.space_group_name_H-M   'P 1'
#
loop_
_entity.id
_entity.type
_entity.pdbx_description
1 polymer ?
#
loop_
_entity_poly.entity_id
_entity_poly.type
_entity_poly.pdbx_seq_one_letter_code
_entity_poly.pdbx_strand_id
1 'polypeptide(L)'
;MRTSEGAAVAPRRGRTLPLLTLAAVPPALEAAVLAALSFYSASGLAPQATAVWPYDSYHDLRWLLVYHNSWSMFLLGLLAVTAVRGLLSAWMTGLAWPAHTPRPSYRWLIRRNIEVAALATVIISPWAALAVAYSAVALSWYLLASLLPMLVLAPFLARGGVVSRWWRGLPSAALFGWSLLNFLVLTAAGAIMSAVPLWWGVPIAAAAGTANGLLWRSTVAAAAFQAPVRLRRVPVAPLAIVVTMAGSVFAEAGVGIAAGGPGDWRAPVLTEHLEERIPYAVIAIAGHNSSYDGRPAVDARVERFSYRGLDDRERPLPYQPQDTHQSVGSSAALLSQHIDSLQRRTGRPVALLGESEGAMVARMYLERWPESPVDAVIMFSPLTRPGRVYYPPAGYDGWGVVAGWELRLVAALSNLTKEVDSDPDEPFVRSVLADAPFYRNRTLCPVAGVRMIAFLPTVSAVEAPPGEYSRIPTVEVPGLHAFPLDQALVQETVMAFLADEPVNRPRREYRLFQHLGAAWQAPPLAIGLNPIWSANREADPAFSGRICEAQ
;
A
#
# COMPACT_ATOMS: atom_id res chain seq x y z
N MET A 1 -20.09 -26.01 65.04
CA MET A 1 -19.04 -26.81 64.38
C MET A 1 -19.68 -27.75 63.37
N ARG A 2 -19.65 -27.41 62.07
CA ARG A 2 -19.81 -28.36 60.97
C ARG A 2 -18.85 -27.91 59.87
N THR A 3 -17.87 -28.78 59.64
CA THR A 3 -16.80 -28.69 58.68
C THR A 3 -17.30 -28.99 57.27
N SER A 4 -16.84 -28.16 56.33
CA SER A 4 -16.46 -28.46 54.94
C SER A 4 -17.18 -29.59 54.19
N GLU A 5 -17.83 -29.22 53.08
CA GLU A 5 -17.66 -29.95 51.82
C GLU A 5 -17.25 -28.95 50.75
N GLY A 6 -15.97 -29.04 50.36
CA GLY A 6 -15.38 -28.29 49.27
C GLY A 6 -16.00 -28.75 47.95
N ALA A 7 -16.75 -27.86 47.30
CA ALA A 7 -17.08 -28.03 45.91
C ALA A 7 -15.78 -27.98 45.09
N ALA A 8 -15.37 -29.14 44.61
CA ALA A 8 -14.27 -29.31 43.68
C ALA A 8 -14.53 -28.42 42.45
N VAL A 9 -13.76 -27.34 42.33
CA VAL A 9 -13.69 -26.52 41.12
C VAL A 9 -12.98 -27.33 40.04
N ALA A 10 -13.75 -28.09 39.26
CA ALA A 10 -13.25 -28.77 38.07
C ALA A 10 -12.69 -27.75 37.06
N PRO A 11 -11.56 -28.03 36.39
CA PRO A 11 -10.69 -26.99 35.86
C PRO A 11 -11.12 -26.52 34.46
N ARG A 12 -11.41 -25.22 34.34
CA ARG A 12 -10.81 -24.16 33.47
C ARG A 12 -10.40 -24.43 32.00
N ARG A 13 -10.34 -25.67 31.48
CA ARG A 13 -9.78 -26.05 30.16
C ARG A 13 -10.78 -26.17 29.01
N GLY A 14 -12.09 -26.33 29.29
CA GLY A 14 -13.08 -26.72 28.27
C GLY A 14 -13.35 -25.72 27.14
N ARG A 15 -13.21 -24.40 27.36
CA ARG A 15 -13.51 -23.37 26.34
C ARG A 15 -12.27 -22.85 25.60
N THR A 16 -11.08 -23.01 26.18
CA THR A 16 -9.84 -22.51 25.59
C THR A 16 -9.47 -23.29 24.34
N LEU A 17 -9.53 -24.63 24.37
CA LEU A 17 -9.22 -25.42 23.19
C LEU A 17 -10.15 -25.08 22.00
N PRO A 18 -11.49 -25.05 22.15
CA PRO A 18 -12.37 -24.58 21.08
C PRO A 18 -12.09 -23.17 20.58
N LEU A 19 -11.72 -22.23 21.45
CA LEU A 19 -11.34 -20.86 21.04
C LEU A 19 -10.10 -20.87 20.17
N LEU A 20 -9.05 -21.58 20.59
CA LEU A 20 -7.80 -21.66 19.84
C LEU A 20 -8.01 -22.37 18.50
N THR A 21 -8.77 -23.47 18.47
CA THR A 21 -9.12 -24.16 17.23
C THR A 21 -9.91 -23.27 16.29
N LEU A 22 -10.95 -22.59 16.78
CA LEU A 22 -11.77 -21.68 15.97
C LEU A 22 -10.95 -20.49 15.43
N ALA A 23 -9.99 -19.99 16.20
CA ALA A 23 -9.13 -18.89 15.79
C ALA A 23 -8.01 -19.34 14.83
N ALA A 24 -7.54 -20.60 14.91
CA ALA A 24 -6.46 -21.14 14.09
C ALA A 24 -6.93 -21.64 12.70
N VAL A 25 -8.12 -22.24 12.62
CA VAL A 25 -8.59 -22.91 11.41
C VAL A 25 -8.80 -21.94 10.23
N PRO A 26 -9.49 -20.80 10.36
CA PRO A 26 -9.73 -19.92 9.21
C PRO A 26 -8.44 -19.35 8.58
N PRO A 27 -7.46 -18.82 9.35
CA PRO A 27 -6.17 -18.42 8.79
C PRO A 27 -5.43 -19.57 8.09
N ALA A 28 -5.46 -20.78 8.65
CA ALA A 28 -4.81 -21.94 8.05
C ALA A 28 -5.47 -22.36 6.73
N LEU A 29 -6.81 -22.32 6.67
CA LEU A 29 -7.57 -22.60 5.45
C LEU A 29 -7.28 -21.56 4.38
N GLU A 30 -7.28 -20.27 4.72
CA GLU A 30 -6.94 -19.20 3.77
C GLU A 30 -5.50 -19.38 3.25
N ALA A 31 -4.53 -19.62 4.13
CA ALA A 31 -3.15 -19.88 3.74
C ALA A 31 -3.03 -21.13 2.84
N ALA A 32 -3.83 -22.18 3.08
CA ALA A 32 -3.83 -23.38 2.23
C ALA A 32 -4.40 -23.09 0.84
N VAL A 33 -5.46 -22.27 0.74
CA VAL A 33 -6.02 -21.81 -0.55
C VAL A 33 -4.99 -20.98 -1.29
N LEU A 34 -4.35 -20.00 -0.63
CA LEU A 34 -3.30 -19.18 -1.24
C LEU A 34 -2.12 -20.02 -1.71
N ALA A 35 -1.70 -21.03 -0.92
CA ALA A 35 -0.63 -21.95 -1.31
C ALA A 35 -1.02 -22.82 -2.52
N ALA A 36 -2.25 -23.35 -2.54
CA ALA A 36 -2.75 -24.16 -3.64
C ALA A 36 -2.87 -23.38 -4.96
N LEU A 37 -3.18 -22.09 -4.88
CA LEU A 37 -3.24 -21.18 -6.03
C LEU A 37 -1.87 -20.59 -6.39
N SER A 38 -0.81 -20.90 -5.65
CA SER A 38 0.50 -20.23 -5.76
C SER A 38 0.42 -18.71 -5.59
N PHE A 39 -0.54 -18.19 -4.83
CA PHE A 39 -0.79 -16.76 -4.70
C PHE A 39 0.16 -16.11 -3.66
N TYR A 40 1.43 -16.03 -4.03
CA TYR A 40 2.54 -15.61 -3.19
C TYR A 40 2.37 -14.23 -2.55
N SER A 41 2.01 -13.21 -3.32
CA SER A 41 1.98 -11.83 -2.82
C SER A 41 0.91 -11.55 -1.75
N ALA A 42 -0.13 -12.38 -1.67
CA ALA A 42 -1.23 -12.24 -0.69
C ALA A 42 -1.02 -13.07 0.58
N SER A 43 0.01 -13.93 0.62
CA SER A 43 0.28 -14.87 1.72
C SER A 43 0.31 -14.21 3.12
N GLY A 44 0.79 -12.97 3.22
CA GLY A 44 0.85 -12.24 4.49
C GLY A 44 -0.51 -11.84 5.09
N LEU A 45 -1.61 -11.98 4.35
CA LEU A 45 -2.95 -11.57 4.78
C LEU A 45 -3.63 -12.58 5.70
N ALA A 46 -3.44 -13.87 5.45
CA ALA A 46 -4.18 -14.96 6.10
C ALA A 46 -4.24 -14.90 7.64
N PRO A 47 -3.17 -14.50 8.39
CA PRO A 47 -3.24 -14.35 9.84
C PRO A 47 -4.34 -13.39 10.34
N GLN A 48 -4.83 -12.49 9.48
CA GLN A 48 -5.83 -11.49 9.85
C GLN A 48 -7.26 -12.02 9.83
N ALA A 49 -7.51 -13.20 9.24
CA ALA A 49 -8.85 -13.76 9.11
C ALA A 49 -9.59 -13.89 10.46
N THR A 50 -8.86 -14.08 11.57
CA THR A 50 -9.39 -14.18 12.94
C THR A 50 -8.80 -13.14 13.89
N ALA A 51 -8.20 -12.07 13.36
CA ALA A 51 -7.67 -11.00 14.20
C ALA A 51 -8.76 -10.34 15.06
N VAL A 52 -8.35 -9.63 16.10
CA VAL A 52 -9.23 -8.79 16.90
C VAL A 52 -9.61 -7.55 16.07
N TRP A 53 -10.84 -7.06 16.23
CA TRP A 53 -11.26 -5.83 15.57
C TRP A 53 -10.28 -4.68 15.78
N PRO A 54 -9.97 -3.92 14.71
CA PRO A 54 -10.67 -3.84 13.42
C PRO A 54 -9.93 -4.59 12.30
N TYR A 55 -8.82 -5.26 12.61
CA TYR A 55 -7.87 -5.75 11.60
C TYR A 55 -8.48 -6.83 10.71
N ASP A 56 -9.43 -7.60 11.25
CA ASP A 56 -10.15 -8.65 10.54
C ASP A 56 -11.21 -8.09 9.58
N SER A 57 -11.97 -7.06 9.97
CA SER A 57 -12.84 -6.34 9.03
C SER A 57 -12.04 -5.60 7.95
N TYR A 58 -10.89 -5.01 8.32
CA TYR A 58 -9.97 -4.37 7.37
C TYR A 58 -9.36 -5.37 6.37
N HIS A 59 -9.10 -6.60 6.83
CA HIS A 59 -8.73 -7.72 5.97
C HIS A 59 -9.84 -8.06 4.96
N ASP A 60 -11.06 -8.30 5.44
CA ASP A 60 -12.15 -8.73 4.56
C ASP A 60 -12.50 -7.66 3.52
N LEU A 61 -12.48 -6.38 3.90
CA LEU A 61 -12.76 -5.28 2.99
C LEU A 61 -11.71 -5.14 1.88
N ARG A 62 -10.42 -5.35 2.18
CA ARG A 62 -9.38 -5.32 1.14
C ARG A 62 -9.57 -6.42 0.10
N TRP A 63 -9.97 -7.62 0.53
CA TRP A 63 -10.36 -8.69 -0.40
C TRP A 63 -11.60 -8.32 -1.21
N LEU A 64 -12.66 -7.89 -0.54
CA LEU A 64 -13.94 -7.57 -1.19
C LEU A 64 -13.81 -6.41 -2.19
N LEU A 65 -13.10 -5.34 -1.84
CA LEU A 65 -12.92 -4.16 -2.70
C LEU A 65 -12.08 -4.45 -3.94
N VAL A 66 -11.16 -5.42 -3.90
CA VAL A 66 -10.39 -5.83 -5.07
C VAL A 66 -11.14 -6.87 -5.91
N TYR A 67 -11.75 -7.87 -5.26
CA TYR A 67 -12.31 -9.05 -5.91
C TYR A 67 -13.85 -9.00 -6.01
N HIS A 68 -14.37 -7.99 -6.68
CA HIS A 68 -15.76 -7.94 -7.17
C HIS A 68 -15.79 -7.29 -8.56
N ASN A 69 -16.66 -7.76 -9.46
CA ASN A 69 -16.75 -7.21 -10.82
C ASN A 69 -18.05 -6.44 -11.13
N SER A 70 -18.95 -6.35 -10.15
CA SER A 70 -20.25 -5.71 -10.27
C SER A 70 -20.77 -5.27 -8.90
N TRP A 71 -21.72 -4.33 -8.90
CA TRP A 71 -22.41 -3.91 -7.68
C TRP A 71 -23.14 -5.06 -6.99
N SER A 72 -23.79 -5.95 -7.73
CA SER A 72 -24.50 -7.09 -7.16
C SER A 72 -23.55 -8.07 -6.48
N MET A 73 -22.41 -8.39 -7.11
CA MET A 73 -21.38 -9.22 -6.51
C MET A 73 -20.82 -8.57 -5.23
N PHE A 74 -20.58 -7.26 -5.27
CA PHE A 74 -20.12 -6.52 -4.10
C PHE A 74 -21.15 -6.57 -2.96
N LEU A 75 -22.43 -6.27 -3.22
CA LEU A 75 -23.47 -6.28 -2.19
C LEU A 75 -23.66 -7.67 -1.58
N LEU A 76 -23.67 -8.72 -2.39
CA LEU A 76 -23.73 -10.10 -1.91
C LEU A 76 -22.49 -10.45 -1.08
N GLY A 77 -21.31 -10.08 -1.55
CA GLY A 77 -20.04 -10.27 -0.84
C GLY A 77 -20.00 -9.51 0.49
N LEU A 78 -20.48 -8.27 0.52
CA LEU A 78 -20.58 -7.42 1.70
C LEU A 78 -21.49 -8.04 2.76
N LEU A 79 -22.67 -8.53 2.35
CA LEU A 79 -23.60 -9.22 3.24
C LEU A 79 -22.99 -10.52 3.78
N ALA A 80 -22.34 -11.31 2.92
CA ALA A 80 -21.70 -12.55 3.31
C ALA A 80 -20.54 -12.31 4.31
N VAL A 81 -19.62 -11.40 3.98
CA VAL A 81 -18.51 -11.00 4.85
C VAL A 81 -19.03 -10.50 6.18
N THR A 82 -20.02 -9.59 6.18
CA THR A 82 -20.60 -9.05 7.42
C THR A 82 -21.22 -10.14 8.29
N ALA A 83 -21.95 -11.08 7.68
CA ALA A 83 -22.59 -12.18 8.39
C ALA A 83 -21.55 -13.16 8.96
N VAL A 84 -20.58 -13.60 8.14
CA VAL A 84 -19.50 -14.50 8.56
C VAL A 84 -18.67 -13.87 9.67
N ARG A 85 -18.25 -12.62 9.50
CA ARG A 85 -17.51 -11.84 10.48
C ARG A 85 -18.28 -11.69 11.79
N GLY A 86 -19.54 -11.28 11.72
CA GLY A 86 -20.40 -11.14 12.90
C GLY A 86 -20.59 -12.45 13.66
N LEU A 87 -20.79 -13.57 12.96
CA LEU A 87 -20.91 -14.89 13.57
C LEU A 87 -19.58 -15.35 14.19
N LEU A 88 -18.47 -15.27 13.45
CA LEU A 88 -17.15 -15.68 13.92
C LEU A 88 -16.74 -14.89 15.16
N SER A 89 -16.91 -13.55 15.16
CA SER A 89 -16.63 -12.69 16.31
C SER A 89 -17.56 -12.97 17.49
N ALA A 90 -18.83 -13.32 17.27
CA ALA A 90 -19.74 -13.73 18.34
C ALA A 90 -19.29 -15.03 19.03
N TRP A 91 -18.85 -16.03 18.25
CA TRP A 91 -18.34 -17.29 18.77
C TRP A 91 -17.01 -17.11 19.51
N MET A 92 -16.06 -16.38 18.92
CA MET A 92 -14.79 -16.06 19.57
C MET A 92 -15.02 -15.28 20.87
N THR A 93 -15.86 -14.25 20.86
CA THR A 93 -16.24 -13.49 22.07
C THR A 93 -16.89 -14.37 23.12
N GLY A 94 -17.81 -15.25 22.71
CA GLY A 94 -18.51 -16.16 23.62
C GLY A 94 -17.58 -17.17 24.30
N LEU A 95 -16.60 -17.71 23.55
CA LEU A 95 -15.61 -18.66 24.07
C LEU A 95 -14.51 -17.97 24.90
N ALA A 96 -14.17 -16.72 24.55
CA ALA A 96 -13.22 -15.86 25.25
C ALA A 96 -13.77 -15.24 26.54
N TRP A 97 -15.08 -15.35 26.81
CA TRP A 97 -15.72 -14.67 27.92
C TRP A 97 -15.15 -15.09 29.30
N PRO A 98 -14.88 -14.14 30.22
CA PRO A 98 -14.35 -14.46 31.55
C PRO A 98 -15.24 -15.40 32.36
N ALA A 99 -14.64 -16.38 33.03
CA ALA A 99 -15.38 -17.40 33.78
C ALA A 99 -16.18 -16.86 34.98
N HIS A 100 -15.71 -15.77 35.59
CA HIS A 100 -16.27 -15.21 36.83
C HIS A 100 -17.27 -14.08 36.58
N THR A 101 -17.72 -13.91 35.34
CA THR A 101 -18.63 -12.84 34.94
C THR A 101 -19.81 -13.44 34.18
N PRO A 102 -21.06 -13.04 34.46
CA PRO A 102 -22.19 -13.53 33.70
C PRO A 102 -22.01 -13.18 32.22
N ARG A 103 -22.07 -14.22 31.38
CA ARG A 103 -21.99 -14.07 29.94
C ARG A 103 -23.38 -13.76 29.37
N PRO A 104 -23.50 -12.78 28.45
CA PRO A 104 -24.72 -12.61 27.68
C PRO A 104 -25.14 -13.89 26.94
N SER A 105 -26.41 -13.99 26.58
CA SER A 105 -26.88 -15.10 25.75
C SER A 105 -26.20 -15.09 24.38
N TYR A 106 -26.05 -16.26 23.75
CA TYR A 106 -25.48 -16.34 22.39
C TYR A 106 -26.32 -15.57 21.37
N ARG A 107 -27.65 -15.52 21.52
CA ARG A 107 -28.53 -14.71 20.66
C ARG A 107 -28.16 -13.23 20.73
N TRP A 108 -27.89 -12.72 21.93
CA TRP A 108 -27.42 -11.35 22.10
C TRP A 108 -26.05 -11.14 21.45
N LEU A 109 -25.09 -12.05 21.68
CA LEU A 109 -23.75 -11.95 21.10
C LEU A 109 -23.78 -11.97 19.56
N ILE A 110 -24.57 -12.86 18.95
CA ILE A 110 -24.70 -12.98 17.50
C ILE A 110 -25.27 -11.69 16.91
N ARG A 111 -26.45 -11.27 17.39
CA ARG A 111 -27.07 -10.02 16.92
C ARG A 111 -26.10 -8.85 17.08
N ARG A 112 -25.46 -8.77 18.24
CA ARG A 112 -24.57 -7.66 18.56
C ARG A 112 -23.34 -7.60 17.67
N ASN A 113 -22.69 -8.74 17.43
CA ASN A 113 -21.48 -8.78 16.62
C ASN A 113 -21.80 -8.60 15.13
N ILE A 114 -22.98 -9.00 14.65
CA ILE A 114 -23.45 -8.66 13.30
C ILE A 114 -23.68 -7.14 13.18
N GLU A 115 -24.39 -6.51 14.13
CA GLU A 115 -24.58 -5.05 14.15
C GLU A 115 -23.23 -4.31 14.13
N VAL A 116 -22.27 -4.76 14.94
CA VAL A 116 -20.94 -4.15 15.02
C VAL A 116 -20.11 -4.44 13.79
N ALA A 117 -20.19 -5.63 13.20
CA ALA A 117 -19.50 -5.95 11.95
C ALA A 117 -20.01 -5.07 10.80
N ALA A 118 -21.32 -4.87 10.69
CA ALA A 118 -21.91 -3.97 9.70
C ALA A 118 -21.41 -2.52 9.89
N LEU A 119 -21.45 -2.03 11.14
CA LEU A 119 -20.96 -0.69 11.47
C LEU A 119 -19.45 -0.53 11.22
N ALA A 120 -18.65 -1.51 11.65
CA ALA A 120 -17.20 -1.52 11.45
C ALA A 120 -16.86 -1.52 9.96
N THR A 121 -17.63 -2.25 9.15
CA THR A 121 -17.45 -2.26 7.70
C THR A 121 -17.62 -0.87 7.11
N VAL A 122 -18.69 -0.16 7.45
CA VAL A 122 -18.92 1.22 6.99
C VAL A 122 -17.82 2.17 7.47
N ILE A 123 -17.44 2.05 8.76
CA ILE A 123 -16.38 2.90 9.33
C ILE A 123 -15.06 2.65 8.63
N ILE A 124 -14.69 1.39 8.41
CA ILE A 124 -13.36 0.99 7.93
C ILE A 124 -13.20 1.15 6.41
N SER A 125 -14.31 1.10 5.66
CA SER A 125 -14.32 1.12 4.19
C SER A 125 -13.40 2.18 3.58
N PRO A 126 -13.43 3.47 4.01
CA PRO A 126 -12.60 4.49 3.37
C PRO A 126 -11.10 4.21 3.47
N TRP A 127 -10.65 3.62 4.57
CA TRP A 127 -9.24 3.26 4.75
C TRP A 127 -8.87 1.98 4.01
N ALA A 128 -9.80 1.03 3.87
CA ALA A 128 -9.61 -0.11 2.98
C ALA A 128 -9.54 0.32 1.51
N ALA A 129 -10.34 1.31 1.09
CA ALA A 129 -10.23 1.93 -0.22
C ALA A 129 -8.88 2.65 -0.40
N LEU A 130 -8.39 3.39 0.60
CA LEU A 130 -7.03 3.97 0.55
C LEU A 130 -5.94 2.89 0.39
N ALA A 131 -6.11 1.70 0.97
CA ALA A 131 -5.20 0.57 0.74
C ALA A 131 -5.26 0.03 -0.71
N VAL A 132 -6.42 0.12 -1.35
CA VAL A 132 -6.60 -0.15 -2.79
C VAL A 132 -5.90 0.95 -3.61
N ALA A 133 -6.10 2.24 -3.30
CA ALA A 133 -5.38 3.34 -3.96
C ALA A 133 -3.86 3.20 -3.83
N TYR A 134 -3.37 2.89 -2.63
CA TYR A 134 -1.98 2.52 -2.39
C TYR A 134 -1.50 1.43 -3.34
N SER A 135 -2.29 0.38 -3.56
CA SER A 135 -1.91 -0.72 -4.47
C SER A 135 -2.00 -0.32 -5.95
N ALA A 136 -2.79 0.69 -6.29
CA ALA A 136 -2.91 1.24 -7.64
C ALA A 136 -1.68 2.07 -8.03
N VAL A 137 -1.17 2.93 -7.15
CA VAL A 137 -0.08 3.87 -7.47
C VAL A 137 1.22 3.61 -6.70
N ALA A 138 1.25 2.69 -5.74
CA ALA A 138 2.40 2.35 -4.91
C ALA A 138 2.99 3.51 -4.08
N LEU A 139 2.16 4.48 -3.64
CA LEU A 139 2.62 5.59 -2.78
C LEU A 139 2.44 5.27 -1.29
N SER A 140 3.53 5.24 -0.53
CA SER A 140 3.58 4.90 0.90
C SER A 140 2.69 5.74 1.81
N TRP A 141 2.40 6.99 1.45
CA TRP A 141 1.52 7.81 2.28
C TRP A 141 0.10 7.25 2.34
N TYR A 142 -0.40 6.63 1.26
CA TYR A 142 -1.69 5.93 1.27
C TYR A 142 -1.67 4.72 2.20
N LEU A 143 -0.55 3.99 2.27
CA LEU A 143 -0.38 2.89 3.22
C LEU A 143 -0.46 3.42 4.67
N LEU A 144 0.28 4.48 5.01
CA LEU A 144 0.21 5.08 6.34
C LEU A 144 -1.18 5.62 6.67
N ALA A 145 -1.82 6.32 5.71
CA ALA A 145 -3.17 6.85 5.84
C ALA A 145 -4.23 5.75 6.01
N SER A 146 -3.99 4.55 5.47
CA SER A 146 -4.87 3.39 5.67
C SER A 146 -4.67 2.69 7.03
N LEU A 147 -3.44 2.66 7.57
CA LEU A 147 -3.09 1.87 8.76
C LEU A 147 -3.20 2.63 10.09
N LEU A 148 -2.78 3.89 10.15
CA LEU A 148 -2.81 4.68 11.39
C LEU A 148 -4.24 4.74 11.99
N PRO A 149 -5.31 4.90 11.19
CA PRO A 149 -6.68 4.82 11.66
C PRO A 149 -7.03 3.49 12.33
N MET A 150 -6.52 2.37 11.81
CA MET A 150 -6.77 1.06 12.41
C MET A 150 -6.19 0.98 13.82
N LEU A 151 -4.97 1.48 14.03
CA LEU A 151 -4.33 1.53 15.35
C LEU A 151 -5.11 2.41 16.34
N VAL A 152 -5.60 3.56 15.88
CA VAL A 152 -6.35 4.51 16.72
C VAL A 152 -7.73 3.96 17.08
N LEU A 153 -8.44 3.36 16.13
CA LEU A 153 -9.82 2.90 16.30
C LEU A 153 -9.94 1.52 16.94
N ALA A 154 -8.88 0.70 16.88
CA ALA A 154 -8.86 -0.65 17.43
C ALA A 154 -9.39 -0.79 18.87
N PRO A 155 -8.88 -0.05 19.87
CA PRO A 155 -9.34 -0.21 21.24
C PRO A 155 -10.81 0.22 21.45
N PHE A 156 -11.39 1.01 20.54
CA PHE A 156 -12.79 1.40 20.56
C PHE A 156 -13.67 0.30 19.96
N LEU A 157 -13.34 -0.17 18.75
CA LEU A 157 -14.12 -1.15 18.01
C LEU A 157 -14.08 -2.53 18.68
N ALA A 158 -12.96 -2.90 19.31
CA ALA A 158 -12.83 -4.13 20.10
C ALA A 158 -13.86 -4.24 21.25
N ARG A 159 -14.37 -3.11 21.76
CA ARG A 159 -15.43 -3.10 22.80
C ARG A 159 -16.82 -3.34 22.23
N GLY A 160 -17.03 -3.06 20.95
CA GLY A 160 -18.35 -3.03 20.30
C GLY A 160 -19.15 -4.31 20.49
N GLY A 161 -18.50 -5.45 20.30
CA GLY A 161 -19.11 -6.79 20.41
C GLY A 161 -19.23 -7.34 21.82
N VAL A 162 -18.62 -6.66 22.81
CA VAL A 162 -18.55 -7.11 24.20
C VAL A 162 -19.53 -6.35 25.09
N VAL A 163 -19.64 -5.02 24.92
CA VAL A 163 -20.44 -4.16 25.82
C VAL A 163 -21.43 -3.26 25.06
N SER A 164 -22.61 -3.01 25.65
CA SER A 164 -23.68 -2.23 25.02
C SER A 164 -23.36 -0.74 24.85
N ARG A 165 -22.61 -0.15 25.79
CA ARG A 165 -22.22 1.27 25.80
C ARG A 165 -20.77 1.49 25.36
N TRP A 166 -20.27 0.65 24.44
CA TRP A 166 -18.89 0.71 23.90
C TRP A 166 -18.48 2.08 23.37
N TRP A 167 -19.44 2.82 22.81
CA TRP A 167 -19.23 4.13 22.20
C TRP A 167 -18.95 5.25 23.21
N ARG A 168 -19.16 4.98 24.51
CA ARG A 168 -18.94 5.94 25.59
C ARG A 168 -17.66 5.67 26.36
N GLY A 169 -16.99 6.78 26.69
CA GLY A 169 -15.78 6.81 27.52
C GLY A 169 -14.55 6.16 26.88
N LEU A 170 -13.39 6.53 27.40
CA LEU A 170 -12.10 6.09 26.84
C LEU A 170 -11.87 4.59 27.07
N PRO A 171 -11.27 3.88 26.11
CA PRO A 171 -10.81 2.52 26.33
C PRO A 171 -9.69 2.49 27.39
N SER A 172 -9.53 1.33 28.03
CA SER A 172 -8.44 1.14 29.00
C SER A 172 -7.09 1.02 28.29
N ALA A 173 -6.01 1.38 28.98
CA ALA A 173 -4.64 1.17 28.48
C ALA A 173 -4.37 -0.30 28.13
N ALA A 174 -5.00 -1.24 28.86
CA ALA A 174 -4.94 -2.66 28.55
C ALA A 174 -5.54 -2.98 27.17
N LEU A 175 -6.70 -2.42 26.80
CA LEU A 175 -7.28 -2.63 25.47
C LEU A 175 -6.40 -2.07 24.37
N PHE A 176 -5.81 -0.90 24.60
CA PHE A 176 -4.84 -0.33 23.66
C PHE A 176 -3.62 -1.26 23.51
N GLY A 177 -3.04 -1.72 24.62
CA GLY A 177 -1.90 -2.63 24.62
C GLY A 177 -2.18 -3.95 23.90
N TRP A 178 -3.34 -4.58 24.12
CA TRP A 178 -3.72 -5.81 23.40
C TRP A 178 -3.98 -5.58 21.92
N SER A 179 -4.58 -4.44 21.57
CA SER A 179 -4.82 -4.07 20.16
C SER A 179 -3.51 -3.81 19.41
N LEU A 180 -2.55 -3.14 20.05
CA LEU A 180 -1.21 -2.92 19.52
C LEU A 180 -0.45 -4.24 19.41
N LEU A 181 -0.52 -5.11 20.43
CA LEU A 181 0.10 -6.42 20.37
C LEU A 181 -0.47 -7.27 19.21
N ASN A 182 -1.77 -7.18 18.93
CA ASN A 182 -2.33 -7.88 17.78
C ASN A 182 -1.73 -7.37 16.47
N PHE A 183 -1.62 -6.05 16.27
CA PHE A 183 -0.95 -5.47 15.11
C PHE A 183 0.48 -5.99 14.95
N LEU A 184 1.25 -6.05 16.04
CA LEU A 184 2.63 -6.56 16.01
C LEU A 184 2.68 -8.06 15.66
N VAL A 185 1.77 -8.86 16.21
CA VAL A 185 1.66 -10.29 15.90
C VAL A 185 1.32 -10.51 14.42
N LEU A 186 0.38 -9.73 13.86
CA LEU A 186 -0.01 -9.82 12.45
C LEU A 186 1.12 -9.38 11.52
N THR A 187 1.83 -8.30 11.88
CA THR A 187 3.00 -7.82 11.14
C THR A 187 4.10 -8.88 11.12
N ALA A 188 4.43 -9.46 12.28
CA ALA A 188 5.46 -10.50 12.38
C ALA A 188 5.04 -11.78 11.64
N ALA A 189 3.77 -12.21 11.78
CA ALA A 189 3.26 -13.39 11.08
C ALA A 189 3.29 -13.21 9.57
N GLY A 190 2.84 -12.07 9.05
CA GLY A 190 2.91 -11.76 7.62
C GLY A 190 4.34 -11.69 7.09
N ALA A 191 5.27 -11.14 7.89
CA ALA A 191 6.70 -11.13 7.56
C ALA A 191 7.28 -12.54 7.48
N ILE A 192 6.99 -13.40 8.46
CA ILE A 192 7.48 -14.78 8.45
C ILE A 192 6.86 -15.55 7.28
N MET A 193 5.55 -15.44 7.05
CA MET A 193 4.88 -16.13 5.94
C MET A 193 5.44 -15.74 4.58
N SER A 194 5.77 -14.46 4.39
CA SER A 194 6.36 -13.97 3.13
C SER A 194 7.84 -14.29 2.95
N ALA A 195 8.51 -14.80 4.00
CA ALA A 195 9.92 -15.19 3.97
C ALA A 195 10.14 -16.71 3.80
N VAL A 196 9.08 -17.51 3.87
CA VAL A 196 9.14 -18.98 3.80
C VAL A 196 8.39 -19.52 2.57
N PRO A 197 8.63 -20.78 2.16
CA PRO A 197 7.83 -21.39 1.09
C PRO A 197 6.33 -21.44 1.45
N LEU A 198 5.47 -21.28 0.45
CA LEU A 198 4.01 -21.11 0.61
C LEU A 198 3.34 -22.11 1.55
N TRP A 199 3.67 -23.40 1.44
CA TRP A 199 3.05 -24.44 2.26
C TRP A 199 3.43 -24.36 3.75
N TRP A 200 4.58 -23.77 4.10
CA TRP A 200 4.90 -23.44 5.49
C TRP A 200 4.01 -22.33 6.04
N GLY A 201 3.41 -21.52 5.17
CA GLY A 201 2.42 -20.52 5.55
C GLY A 201 1.22 -21.12 6.28
N VAL A 202 0.82 -22.37 6.00
CA VAL A 202 -0.33 -23.03 6.65
C VAL A 202 -0.12 -23.21 8.17
N PRO A 203 0.95 -23.89 8.65
CA PRO A 203 1.20 -24.01 10.08
C PRO A 203 1.51 -22.66 10.74
N ILE A 204 2.14 -21.71 10.05
CA ILE A 204 2.39 -20.37 10.59
C ILE A 204 1.09 -19.59 10.79
N ALA A 205 0.18 -19.61 9.81
CA ALA A 205 -1.13 -18.99 9.90
C ALA A 205 -1.97 -19.62 11.02
N ALA A 206 -1.91 -20.95 11.18
CA ALA A 206 -2.54 -21.65 12.30
C ALA A 206 -1.99 -21.20 13.67
N ALA A 207 -0.66 -21.04 13.77
CA ALA A 207 -0.01 -20.54 14.99
C ALA A 207 -0.39 -19.07 15.28
N ALA A 208 -0.42 -18.22 14.25
CA ALA A 208 -0.86 -16.84 14.37
C ALA A 208 -2.33 -16.74 14.77
N GLY A 209 -3.20 -17.58 14.19
CA GLY A 209 -4.60 -17.70 14.59
C GLY A 209 -4.76 -18.19 16.04
N THR A 210 -3.91 -19.11 16.50
CA THR A 210 -3.85 -19.51 17.91
C THR A 210 -3.49 -18.32 18.80
N ALA A 211 -2.50 -17.50 18.40
CA ALA A 211 -2.15 -16.27 19.10
C ALA A 211 -3.31 -15.25 19.10
N ASN A 212 -4.03 -15.11 17.99
CA ASN A 212 -5.26 -14.31 17.93
C ASN A 212 -6.29 -14.82 18.94
N GLY A 213 -6.49 -16.12 19.07
CA GLY A 213 -7.40 -16.70 20.08
C GLY A 213 -7.02 -16.31 21.52
N LEU A 214 -5.72 -16.28 21.84
CA LEU A 214 -5.24 -15.79 23.14
C LEU A 214 -5.47 -14.29 23.31
N LEU A 215 -5.26 -13.49 22.25
CA LEU A 215 -5.52 -12.05 22.24
C LEU A 215 -7.01 -11.75 22.40
N TRP A 216 -7.90 -12.50 21.74
CA TRP A 216 -9.35 -12.43 21.94
C TRP A 216 -9.72 -12.63 23.41
N ARG A 217 -9.14 -13.64 24.06
CA ARG A 217 -9.36 -13.88 25.51
C ARG A 217 -8.95 -12.67 26.36
N SER A 218 -7.77 -12.11 26.10
CA SER A 218 -7.27 -10.94 26.84
C SER A 218 -8.08 -9.67 26.58
N THR A 219 -8.44 -9.41 25.32
CA THR A 219 -9.23 -8.26 24.89
C THR A 219 -10.65 -8.31 25.44
N VAL A 220 -11.33 -9.46 25.34
CA VAL A 220 -12.69 -9.63 25.89
C VAL A 220 -12.68 -9.49 27.40
N ALA A 221 -11.70 -10.05 28.09
CA ALA A 221 -11.53 -9.85 29.52
C ALA A 221 -11.31 -8.36 29.87
N ALA A 222 -10.41 -7.67 29.16
CA ALA A 222 -10.15 -6.25 29.37
C ALA A 222 -11.37 -5.37 29.09
N ALA A 223 -12.22 -5.73 28.12
CA ALA A 223 -13.47 -5.05 27.81
C ALA A 223 -14.58 -5.35 28.83
N ALA A 224 -14.68 -6.59 29.33
CA ALA A 224 -15.70 -7.00 30.29
C ALA A 224 -15.40 -6.49 31.71
N PHE A 225 -14.13 -6.44 32.12
CA PHE A 225 -13.69 -6.01 33.45
C PHE A 225 -13.32 -4.51 33.54
N GLN A 226 -13.72 -3.68 32.57
CA GLN A 226 -13.30 -2.28 32.59
C GLN A 226 -13.61 -1.61 33.93
N ALA A 227 -12.53 -1.21 34.63
CA ALA A 227 -12.51 -0.30 35.78
C ALA A 227 -13.26 1.01 35.43
N PRO A 228 -13.65 1.88 36.40
CA PRO A 228 -14.51 3.04 36.12
C PRO A 228 -14.02 3.85 34.93
N VAL A 229 -14.84 3.86 33.88
CA VAL A 229 -14.50 4.42 32.58
C VAL A 229 -14.38 5.94 32.69
N ARG A 230 -13.19 6.49 32.41
CA ARG A 230 -13.00 7.94 32.29
C ARG A 230 -13.88 8.49 31.16
N LEU A 231 -14.48 9.66 31.37
CA LEU A 231 -15.40 10.29 30.42
C LEU A 231 -16.63 9.42 30.07
N ARG A 232 -17.18 8.66 31.03
CA ARG A 232 -18.31 7.72 30.84
C ARG A 232 -19.55 8.28 30.11
N ARG A 233 -19.75 9.59 30.11
CA ARG A 233 -20.90 10.26 29.43
C ARG A 233 -20.56 10.75 28.01
N VAL A 234 -19.29 10.86 27.67
CA VAL A 234 -18.82 11.42 26.40
C VAL A 234 -18.89 10.33 25.30
N PRO A 235 -19.40 10.63 24.11
CA PRO A 235 -19.39 9.73 22.94
C PRO A 235 -17.98 9.64 22.33
N VAL A 236 -17.02 9.10 23.08
CA VAL A 236 -15.61 9.11 22.67
C VAL A 236 -15.37 8.31 21.38
N ALA A 237 -16.06 7.18 21.15
CA ALA A 237 -15.82 6.41 19.93
C ALA A 237 -16.28 7.15 18.66
N PRO A 238 -17.51 7.72 18.58
CA PRO A 238 -17.89 8.58 17.46
C PRO A 238 -16.95 9.76 17.26
N LEU A 239 -16.52 10.43 18.34
CA LEU A 239 -15.54 11.52 18.24
C LEU A 239 -14.20 11.05 17.67
N ALA A 240 -13.69 9.90 18.14
CA ALA A 240 -12.46 9.32 17.62
C ALA A 240 -12.61 8.98 16.13
N ILE A 241 -13.72 8.37 15.71
CA ILE A 241 -14.00 8.07 14.30
C ILE A 241 -13.99 9.35 13.45
N VAL A 242 -14.69 10.40 13.88
CA VAL A 242 -14.75 11.68 13.15
C VAL A 242 -13.39 12.35 13.10
N VAL A 243 -12.66 12.40 14.21
CA VAL A 243 -11.31 13.00 14.28
C VAL A 243 -10.33 12.22 13.42
N THR A 244 -10.38 10.89 13.44
CA THR A 244 -9.54 10.04 12.59
C THR A 244 -9.88 10.21 11.11
N MET A 245 -11.18 10.26 10.75
CA MET A 245 -11.63 10.48 9.37
C MET A 245 -11.18 11.85 8.86
N ALA A 246 -11.42 12.91 9.64
CA ALA A 246 -10.95 14.25 9.33
C ALA A 246 -9.42 14.25 9.19
N GLY A 247 -8.70 13.68 10.17
CA GLY A 247 -7.25 13.57 10.15
C GLY A 247 -6.72 12.89 8.89
N SER A 248 -7.34 11.82 8.41
CA SER A 248 -6.95 11.15 7.16
C SER A 248 -7.18 12.01 5.92
N VAL A 249 -8.31 12.72 5.84
CA VAL A 249 -8.60 13.63 4.71
C VAL A 249 -7.62 14.80 4.67
N PHE A 250 -7.25 15.35 5.84
CA PHE A 250 -6.33 16.48 5.93
C PHE A 250 -4.84 16.08 5.98
N ALA A 251 -4.52 14.79 6.12
CA ALA A 251 -3.14 14.33 6.26
C ALA A 251 -2.29 14.65 5.03
N GLU A 252 -2.87 14.57 3.83
CA GLU A 252 -2.16 14.83 2.58
C GLU A 252 -1.68 16.29 2.49
N ALA A 253 -2.53 17.25 2.89
CA ALA A 253 -2.16 18.66 2.98
C ALA A 253 -1.03 18.88 4.02
N GLY A 254 -1.09 18.18 5.16
CA GLY A 254 -0.05 18.26 6.19
C GLY A 254 1.30 17.68 5.76
N VAL A 255 1.30 16.60 4.97
CA VAL A 255 2.53 16.00 4.41
C VAL A 255 3.14 16.89 3.34
N GLY A 256 2.34 17.49 2.45
CA GLY A 256 2.82 18.46 1.47
C GLY A 256 3.53 19.64 2.14
N ILE A 257 3.00 20.15 3.26
CA ILE A 257 3.64 21.22 4.05
C ILE A 257 4.93 20.74 4.72
N ALA A 258 4.93 19.55 5.32
CA ALA A 258 6.11 18.99 5.99
C ALA A 258 7.24 18.56 5.02
N ALA A 259 6.88 18.23 3.78
CA ALA A 259 7.81 17.90 2.70
C ALA A 259 8.38 19.14 1.97
N GLY A 260 7.94 20.36 2.34
CA GLY A 260 8.45 21.60 1.76
C GLY A 260 7.64 22.16 0.59
N GLY A 261 6.37 21.77 0.44
CA GLY A 261 5.47 22.19 -0.65
C GLY A 261 5.71 21.41 -1.96
N PRO A 262 5.00 21.75 -3.05
CA PRO A 262 5.33 21.31 -4.40
C PRO A 262 6.69 21.94 -4.79
N GLY A 263 7.76 21.36 -4.27
CA GLY A 263 9.11 21.87 -4.44
C GLY A 263 9.67 21.47 -5.79
N ASP A 264 10.23 22.44 -6.52
CA ASP A 264 11.12 22.24 -7.67
C ASP A 264 12.09 21.09 -7.36
N TRP A 265 11.88 19.92 -7.96
CA TRP A 265 12.87 18.84 -7.86
C TRP A 265 14.20 19.37 -8.43
N ARG A 266 15.21 19.41 -7.57
CA ARG A 266 16.56 19.85 -7.91
C ARG A 266 17.39 18.62 -8.19
N ALA A 267 17.27 18.09 -9.40
CA ALA A 267 18.20 17.05 -9.83
C ALA A 267 19.63 17.59 -9.67
N PRO A 268 20.57 16.82 -9.09
CA PRO A 268 21.92 17.31 -8.77
C PRO A 268 22.67 17.91 -9.96
N VAL A 269 22.33 17.45 -11.17
CA VAL A 269 22.99 17.81 -12.43
C VAL A 269 22.50 19.16 -12.99
N LEU A 270 21.45 19.75 -12.41
CA LEU A 270 20.83 20.97 -12.97
C LEU A 270 21.46 22.27 -12.48
N THR A 271 22.19 22.22 -11.37
CA THR A 271 22.78 23.41 -10.72
C THR A 271 24.27 23.57 -10.95
N GLU A 272 24.93 22.55 -11.51
CA GLU A 272 26.38 22.49 -11.70
C GLU A 272 26.72 22.08 -13.13
N HIS A 273 27.94 22.38 -13.57
CA HIS A 273 28.44 21.88 -14.85
C HIS A 273 28.76 20.39 -14.73
N LEU A 274 28.42 19.62 -15.77
CA LEU A 274 28.80 18.22 -15.85
C LEU A 274 30.33 18.11 -16.00
N GLU A 275 30.93 17.11 -15.36
CA GLU A 275 32.36 16.84 -15.54
C GLU A 275 32.66 16.46 -17.01
N GLU A 276 33.88 16.76 -17.49
CA GLU A 276 34.26 16.48 -18.88
C GLU A 276 34.25 14.98 -19.22
N ARG A 277 34.55 14.14 -18.22
CA ARG A 277 34.56 12.68 -18.36
C ARG A 277 33.18 12.07 -18.61
N ILE A 278 32.10 12.82 -18.37
CA ILE A 278 30.74 12.32 -18.57
C ILE A 278 30.40 12.35 -20.08
N PRO A 279 30.17 11.19 -20.72
CA PRO A 279 29.95 11.11 -22.16
C PRO A 279 28.54 11.53 -22.58
N TYR A 280 27.60 11.59 -21.65
CA TYR A 280 26.18 11.78 -21.93
C TYR A 280 25.75 13.25 -22.03
N ALA A 281 24.70 13.48 -22.82
CA ALA A 281 23.77 14.59 -22.59
C ALA A 281 22.65 14.10 -21.65
N VAL A 282 22.14 14.96 -20.76
CA VAL A 282 21.29 14.54 -19.64
C VAL A 282 19.91 15.19 -19.71
N ILE A 283 18.84 14.41 -19.60
CA ILE A 283 17.47 14.92 -19.45
C ILE A 283 16.95 14.58 -18.05
N ALA A 284 16.57 15.60 -17.29
CA ALA A 284 15.97 15.46 -15.98
C ALA A 284 14.44 15.56 -16.06
N ILE A 285 13.73 14.53 -15.59
CA ILE A 285 12.29 14.34 -15.66
C ILE A 285 11.73 14.31 -14.23
N ALA A 286 11.05 15.39 -13.83
CA ALA A 286 10.42 15.50 -12.51
C ALA A 286 9.14 14.67 -12.40
N GLY A 287 8.70 14.37 -11.18
CA GLY A 287 7.52 13.57 -10.90
C GLY A 287 6.18 14.30 -10.96
N HIS A 288 5.14 13.58 -10.55
CA HIS A 288 3.76 14.04 -10.51
C HIS A 288 3.57 15.26 -9.60
N ASN A 289 2.68 16.19 -9.98
CA ASN A 289 2.43 17.48 -9.33
C ASN A 289 3.65 18.41 -9.23
N SER A 290 4.73 18.15 -9.99
CA SER A 290 5.86 19.07 -10.10
C SER A 290 5.53 20.28 -10.96
N SER A 291 6.35 21.32 -10.88
CA SER A 291 6.27 22.49 -11.76
C SER A 291 7.64 22.82 -12.32
N TYR A 292 7.65 23.60 -13.40
CA TYR A 292 8.88 24.10 -14.01
C TYR A 292 8.66 25.49 -14.56
N ASP A 293 9.52 26.42 -14.18
CA ASP A 293 9.41 27.83 -14.53
C ASP A 293 10.09 28.24 -15.84
N GLY A 294 10.67 27.29 -16.58
CA GLY A 294 11.33 27.56 -17.85
C GLY A 294 12.80 27.99 -17.73
N ARG A 295 13.39 28.02 -16.52
CA ARG A 295 14.82 28.33 -16.36
C ARG A 295 15.68 27.22 -17.00
N PRO A 296 16.64 27.56 -17.88
CA PRO A 296 17.53 26.57 -18.48
C PRO A 296 18.48 25.97 -17.43
N ALA A 297 19.01 24.79 -17.71
CA ALA A 297 20.08 24.22 -16.91
C ALA A 297 21.38 25.02 -17.08
N VAL A 298 22.29 24.89 -16.11
CA VAL A 298 23.59 25.58 -16.12
C VAL A 298 24.48 25.06 -17.25
N ASP A 299 24.51 23.75 -17.49
CA ASP A 299 25.27 23.10 -18.57
C ASP A 299 24.40 22.90 -19.82
N ALA A 300 24.93 23.24 -21.00
CA ALA A 300 24.23 23.07 -22.27
C ALA A 300 23.97 21.60 -22.67
N ARG A 301 24.67 20.64 -22.05
CA ARG A 301 24.42 19.20 -22.19
C ARG A 301 23.23 18.72 -21.36
N VAL A 302 22.69 19.56 -20.49
CA VAL A 302 21.62 19.18 -19.55
C VAL A 302 20.33 19.89 -19.93
N GLU A 303 19.21 19.16 -19.90
CA GLU A 303 17.89 19.69 -20.18
C GLU A 303 16.88 19.26 -19.10
N ARG A 304 15.96 20.16 -18.74
CA ARG A 304 14.76 19.79 -17.98
C ARG A 304 13.66 19.37 -18.95
N PHE A 305 13.11 18.18 -18.75
CA PHE A 305 11.94 17.73 -19.48
C PHE A 305 10.75 18.64 -19.17
N SER A 306 9.93 18.93 -20.20
CA SER A 306 8.68 19.65 -20.04
C SER A 306 7.49 18.77 -20.39
N TYR A 307 6.54 18.66 -19.46
CA TYR A 307 5.26 18.01 -19.71
C TYR A 307 4.40 18.75 -20.75
N ARG A 308 4.76 19.99 -21.11
CA ARG A 308 4.14 20.76 -22.20
C ARG A 308 4.92 20.69 -23.52
N GLY A 309 6.07 20.04 -23.53
CA GLY A 309 6.93 19.90 -24.71
C GLY A 309 7.88 21.09 -24.94
N LEU A 310 8.30 21.23 -26.20
CA LEU A 310 9.28 22.21 -26.64
C LEU A 310 8.64 23.40 -27.37
N ASP A 311 9.26 24.58 -27.29
CA ASP A 311 8.91 25.75 -28.11
C ASP A 311 9.46 25.65 -29.55
N ASP A 312 9.15 26.63 -30.40
CA ASP A 312 9.62 26.69 -31.80
C ASP A 312 11.15 26.76 -31.94
N ARG A 313 11.87 27.02 -30.84
CA ARG A 313 13.34 27.05 -30.77
C ARG A 313 13.90 25.80 -30.11
N GLU A 314 13.09 24.74 -30.01
CA GLU A 314 13.41 23.48 -29.36
C GLU A 314 13.82 23.63 -27.88
N ARG A 315 13.27 24.63 -27.17
CA ARG A 315 13.51 24.85 -25.75
C ARG A 315 12.34 24.33 -24.91
N PRO A 316 12.60 23.67 -23.76
CA PRO A 316 11.54 23.23 -22.85
C PRO A 316 10.61 24.36 -22.43
N LEU A 317 9.30 24.16 -22.56
CA LEU A 317 8.29 25.11 -22.10
C LEU A 317 8.12 25.04 -20.57
N PRO A 318 7.82 26.16 -19.88
CA PRO A 318 7.39 26.11 -18.49
C PRO A 318 6.06 25.38 -18.35
N TYR A 319 5.89 24.61 -17.28
CA TYR A 319 4.68 23.83 -16.99
C TYR A 319 4.26 23.94 -15.52
N GLN A 320 2.98 23.65 -15.28
CA GLN A 320 2.32 23.67 -13.98
C GLN A 320 2.00 22.23 -13.52
N PRO A 321 1.68 22.01 -12.24
CA PRO A 321 1.35 20.67 -11.71
C PRO A 321 0.33 19.89 -12.53
N GLN A 322 -0.70 20.56 -13.06
CA GLN A 322 -1.76 19.92 -13.85
C GLN A 322 -1.25 19.31 -15.16
N ASP A 323 -0.16 19.84 -15.73
CA ASP A 323 0.42 19.30 -16.96
C ASP A 323 1.02 17.90 -16.73
N THR A 324 1.36 17.54 -15.48
CA THR A 324 1.82 16.19 -15.10
C THR A 324 0.69 15.17 -15.04
N HIS A 325 -0.58 15.56 -15.11
CA HIS A 325 -1.71 14.64 -14.97
C HIS A 325 -2.03 13.88 -16.26
N GLN A 326 -1.30 14.16 -17.34
CA GLN A 326 -1.46 13.48 -18.62
C GLN A 326 -1.01 12.01 -18.56
N SER A 327 -1.38 11.22 -19.57
CA SER A 327 -1.00 9.81 -19.59
C SER A 327 0.52 9.63 -19.68
N VAL A 328 1.07 8.59 -19.05
CA VAL A 328 2.51 8.29 -19.12
C VAL A 328 2.95 8.07 -20.57
N GLY A 329 2.09 7.50 -21.41
CA GLY A 329 2.33 7.33 -22.85
C GLY A 329 2.44 8.66 -23.61
N SER A 330 1.63 9.67 -23.26
CA SER A 330 1.73 11.03 -23.82
C SER A 330 3.03 11.70 -23.38
N SER A 331 3.37 11.62 -22.09
CA SER A 331 4.63 12.14 -21.55
C SER A 331 5.85 11.47 -22.21
N ALA A 332 5.80 10.16 -22.48
CA ALA A 332 6.88 9.45 -23.16
C ALA A 332 7.02 9.87 -24.64
N ALA A 333 5.93 10.22 -25.31
CA ALA A 333 5.96 10.76 -26.67
C ALA A 333 6.50 12.20 -26.72
N LEU A 334 6.30 13.00 -25.67
CA LEU A 334 6.99 14.28 -25.54
C LEU A 334 8.48 14.07 -25.26
N LEU A 335 8.81 13.10 -24.41
CA LEU A 335 10.20 12.78 -24.07
C LEU A 335 11.00 12.39 -25.32
N SER A 336 10.40 11.68 -26.29
CA SER A 336 11.09 11.38 -27.55
C SER A 336 11.53 12.64 -28.29
N GLN A 337 10.71 13.70 -28.31
CA GLN A 337 11.04 14.97 -28.97
C GLN A 337 12.20 15.69 -28.25
N HIS A 338 12.21 15.66 -26.92
CA HIS A 338 13.30 16.19 -26.11
C HIS A 338 14.62 15.44 -26.36
N ILE A 339 14.58 14.11 -26.42
CA ILE A 339 15.73 13.26 -26.71
C ILE A 339 16.31 13.60 -28.10
N ASP A 340 15.44 13.64 -29.12
CA ASP A 340 15.88 13.92 -30.49
C ASP A 340 16.49 15.33 -30.62
N SER A 341 15.88 16.33 -29.98
CA SER A 341 16.40 17.70 -29.93
C SER A 341 17.77 17.76 -29.27
N LEU A 342 17.90 17.21 -28.05
CA LEU A 342 19.14 17.25 -27.30
C LEU A 342 20.26 16.47 -28.01
N GLN A 343 19.94 15.31 -28.59
CA GLN A 343 20.90 14.52 -29.36
C GLN A 343 21.38 15.28 -30.60
N ARG A 344 20.48 15.92 -31.36
CA ARG A 344 20.87 16.74 -32.53
C ARG A 344 21.81 17.89 -32.15
N ARG A 345 21.53 18.57 -31.03
CA ARG A 345 22.33 19.72 -30.57
C ARG A 345 23.70 19.31 -30.04
N THR A 346 23.81 18.15 -29.38
CA THR A 346 25.02 17.75 -28.65
C THR A 346 25.84 16.68 -29.36
N GLY A 347 25.25 15.91 -30.28
CA GLY A 347 25.87 14.75 -30.92
C GLY A 347 26.21 13.61 -29.96
N ARG A 348 25.67 13.63 -28.73
CA ARG A 348 26.02 12.69 -27.65
C ARG A 348 24.90 11.69 -27.37
N PRO A 349 25.22 10.50 -26.85
CA PRO A 349 24.21 9.62 -26.28
C PRO A 349 23.51 10.30 -25.10
N VAL A 350 22.26 9.90 -24.85
CA VAL A 350 21.41 10.54 -23.84
C VAL A 350 21.30 9.68 -22.58
N ALA A 351 21.39 10.32 -21.42
CA ALA A 351 21.08 9.74 -20.12
C ALA A 351 19.80 10.38 -19.54
N LEU A 352 18.89 9.55 -19.04
CA LEU A 352 17.63 10.01 -18.45
C LEU A 352 17.70 9.93 -16.93
N LEU A 353 17.31 11.00 -16.25
CA LEU A 353 17.17 11.06 -14.79
C LEU A 353 15.69 11.28 -14.47
N GLY A 354 14.98 10.23 -14.06
CA GLY A 354 13.55 10.30 -13.78
C GLY A 354 13.24 10.17 -12.30
N GLU A 355 12.37 11.04 -11.77
CA GLU A 355 11.90 10.99 -10.38
C GLU A 355 10.41 10.63 -10.32
N SER A 356 10.03 9.68 -9.46
CA SER A 356 8.63 9.26 -9.27
C SER A 356 7.95 8.90 -10.62
N GLU A 357 6.94 9.66 -11.06
CA GLU A 357 6.32 9.55 -12.39
C GLU A 357 7.36 9.65 -13.53
N GLY A 358 8.35 10.53 -13.42
CA GLY A 358 9.38 10.72 -14.45
C GLY A 358 10.20 9.46 -14.72
N ALA A 359 10.39 8.61 -13.70
CA ALA A 359 11.00 7.28 -13.89
C ALA A 359 10.10 6.37 -14.74
N MET A 360 8.78 6.44 -14.57
CA MET A 360 7.81 5.70 -15.38
C MET A 360 7.77 6.20 -16.82
N VAL A 361 7.87 7.52 -17.03
CA VAL A 361 7.97 8.14 -18.36
C VAL A 361 9.22 7.63 -19.09
N ALA A 362 10.38 7.65 -18.45
CA ALA A 362 11.61 7.11 -19.01
C ALA A 362 11.49 5.62 -19.34
N ARG A 363 10.88 4.81 -18.45
CA ARG A 363 10.68 3.38 -18.70
C ARG A 363 9.73 3.11 -19.85
N MET A 364 8.63 3.86 -19.94
CA MET A 364 7.66 3.74 -21.02
C MET A 364 8.25 4.16 -22.36
N TYR A 365 9.11 5.18 -22.38
CA TYR A 365 9.85 5.57 -23.59
C TYR A 365 10.73 4.41 -24.08
N LEU A 366 11.55 3.81 -23.22
CA LEU A 366 12.40 2.68 -23.62
C LEU A 366 11.61 1.46 -24.09
N GLU A 367 10.40 1.26 -23.58
CA GLU A 367 9.53 0.18 -24.04
C GLU A 367 9.00 0.44 -25.46
N ARG A 368 8.65 1.68 -25.77
CA ARG A 368 8.02 2.05 -27.04
C ARG A 368 9.02 2.39 -28.14
N TRP A 369 10.23 2.81 -27.78
CA TRP A 369 11.33 3.13 -28.69
C TRP A 369 12.60 2.36 -28.29
N PRO A 370 12.67 1.04 -28.56
CA PRO A 370 13.82 0.22 -28.18
C PRO A 370 15.11 0.60 -28.93
N GLU A 371 14.99 1.11 -30.16
CA GLU A 371 16.10 1.66 -30.94
C GLU A 371 16.22 3.17 -30.65
N SER A 372 16.62 3.53 -29.44
CA SER A 372 16.79 4.91 -29.00
C SER A 372 18.27 5.26 -28.76
N PRO A 373 18.65 6.55 -28.78
CA PRO A 373 20.00 6.99 -28.42
C PRO A 373 20.22 7.07 -26.90
N VAL A 374 19.35 6.44 -26.11
CA VAL A 374 19.43 6.44 -24.64
C VAL A 374 20.28 5.27 -24.20
N ASP A 375 21.43 5.57 -23.60
CA ASP A 375 22.39 4.55 -23.13
C ASP A 375 22.36 4.38 -21.60
N ALA A 376 21.76 5.33 -20.87
CA ALA A 376 21.71 5.31 -19.42
C ALA A 376 20.39 5.84 -18.84
N VAL A 377 19.89 5.21 -17.79
CA VAL A 377 18.71 5.66 -17.02
C VAL A 377 18.97 5.56 -15.52
N ILE A 378 18.69 6.65 -14.83
CA ILE A 378 18.73 6.78 -13.37
C ILE A 378 17.31 7.05 -12.89
N MET A 379 16.81 6.19 -12.01
CA MET A 379 15.45 6.30 -11.47
C MET A 379 15.51 6.66 -9.99
N PHE A 380 14.88 7.77 -9.61
CA PHE A 380 14.75 8.20 -8.22
C PHE A 380 13.34 7.92 -7.72
N SER A 381 13.24 7.16 -6.62
CA SER A 381 11.96 6.77 -6.02
C SER A 381 10.95 6.28 -7.07
N PRO A 382 11.32 5.36 -8.00
CA PRO A 382 10.35 4.83 -8.95
C PRO A 382 9.19 4.15 -8.20
N LEU A 383 7.97 4.26 -8.72
CA LEU A 383 6.83 3.55 -8.14
C LEU A 383 7.09 2.03 -8.23
N THR A 384 7.21 1.39 -7.08
CA THR A 384 7.58 -0.03 -7.01
C THR A 384 6.36 -0.91 -7.27
N ARG A 385 6.24 -1.43 -8.50
CA ARG A 385 5.16 -2.33 -8.95
C ARG A 385 3.75 -1.72 -8.73
N PRO A 386 3.42 -0.56 -9.33
CA PRO A 386 2.07 0.00 -9.29
C PRO A 386 1.11 -0.87 -10.13
N GLY A 387 -0.17 -0.49 -10.18
CA GLY A 387 -1.19 -1.21 -10.98
C GLY A 387 -1.58 -2.57 -10.41
N ARG A 388 -1.39 -2.80 -9.10
CA ARG A 388 -1.69 -4.11 -8.49
C ARG A 388 -3.18 -4.38 -8.37
N VAL A 389 -4.01 -3.35 -8.44
CA VAL A 389 -5.47 -3.44 -8.39
C VAL A 389 -6.04 -2.78 -9.63
N TYR A 390 -7.33 -2.94 -9.86
CA TYR A 390 -8.05 -2.25 -10.91
C TYR A 390 -9.33 -1.64 -10.36
N TYR A 391 -9.81 -0.59 -11.03
CA TYR A 391 -11.18 -0.14 -10.95
C TYR A 391 -11.54 0.56 -12.28
N PRO A 392 -12.72 0.29 -12.84
CA PRO A 392 -13.14 0.86 -14.11
C PRO A 392 -13.35 2.38 -14.00
N PRO A 393 -13.21 3.13 -15.11
CA PRO A 393 -13.64 4.52 -15.19
C PRO A 393 -15.12 4.69 -14.80
N ALA A 394 -15.52 5.90 -14.42
CA ALA A 394 -16.91 6.18 -14.10
C ALA A 394 -17.86 5.80 -15.25
N GLY A 395 -18.97 5.12 -14.91
CA GLY A 395 -19.96 4.66 -15.89
C GLY A 395 -19.70 3.28 -16.51
N TYR A 396 -18.59 2.61 -16.16
CA TYR A 396 -18.28 1.26 -16.63
C TYR A 396 -18.28 0.24 -15.48
N ASP A 397 -18.69 -0.99 -15.79
CA ASP A 397 -18.58 -2.13 -14.88
C ASP A 397 -17.22 -2.85 -15.05
N GLY A 398 -16.81 -3.59 -14.04
CA GLY A 398 -15.54 -4.32 -14.03
C GLY A 398 -15.02 -4.58 -12.63
N TRP A 399 -13.86 -5.23 -12.55
CA TRP A 399 -13.19 -5.52 -11.28
C TRP A 399 -12.92 -4.22 -10.49
N GLY A 400 -13.33 -4.19 -9.22
CA GLY A 400 -13.12 -3.04 -8.35
C GLY A 400 -14.08 -1.86 -8.55
N VAL A 401 -15.22 -2.05 -9.25
CA VAL A 401 -16.17 -0.94 -9.55
C VAL A 401 -16.58 -0.12 -8.33
N VAL A 402 -16.92 -0.76 -7.20
CA VAL A 402 -17.30 -0.06 -5.97
C VAL A 402 -16.11 0.64 -5.33
N ALA A 403 -14.91 0.03 -5.38
CA ALA A 403 -13.70 0.67 -4.90
C ALA A 403 -13.40 1.95 -5.68
N GLY A 404 -13.59 1.94 -7.00
CA GLY A 404 -13.45 3.14 -7.84
C GLY A 404 -14.41 4.27 -7.43
N TRP A 405 -15.67 3.95 -7.15
CA TRP A 405 -16.64 4.94 -6.66
C TRP A 405 -16.28 5.48 -5.27
N GLU A 406 -15.81 4.62 -4.36
CA GLU A 406 -15.37 5.04 -3.04
C GLU A 406 -14.13 5.95 -3.12
N LEU A 407 -13.16 5.60 -3.97
CA LEU A 407 -11.98 6.43 -4.21
C LEU A 407 -12.34 7.81 -4.78
N ARG A 408 -13.30 7.88 -5.71
CA ARG A 408 -13.81 9.17 -6.22
C ARG A 408 -14.45 10.01 -5.13
N LEU A 409 -15.21 9.39 -4.23
CA LEU A 409 -15.80 10.11 -3.10
C LEU A 409 -14.72 10.64 -2.13
N VAL A 410 -13.72 9.81 -1.80
CA VAL A 410 -12.59 10.23 -0.96
C VAL A 410 -11.81 11.36 -1.62
N ALA A 411 -11.53 11.25 -2.92
CA ALA A 411 -10.85 12.29 -3.69
C ALA A 411 -11.63 13.61 -3.70
N ALA A 412 -12.94 13.56 -3.99
CA ALA A 412 -13.83 14.72 -3.97
C ALA A 412 -13.83 15.44 -2.60
N LEU A 413 -13.77 14.69 -1.50
CA LEU A 413 -13.67 15.26 -0.15
C LEU A 413 -12.29 15.88 0.12
N SER A 414 -11.20 15.24 -0.32
CA SER A 414 -9.84 15.75 -0.14
C SER A 414 -9.57 17.01 -0.98
N ASN A 415 -10.13 17.09 -2.18
CA ASN A 415 -9.93 18.20 -3.12
C ASN A 415 -10.57 19.50 -2.63
N LEU A 416 -11.52 19.46 -1.68
CA LEU A 416 -12.06 20.65 -1.01
C LEU A 416 -10.99 21.53 -0.34
N THR A 417 -9.79 21.00 -0.12
CA THR A 417 -8.71 21.65 0.62
C THR A 417 -7.44 21.87 -0.20
N LYS A 418 -7.42 21.42 -1.46
CA LYS A 418 -6.24 21.44 -2.32
C LYS A 418 -6.31 22.58 -3.33
N GLU A 419 -5.14 23.08 -3.73
CA GLU A 419 -5.00 24.04 -4.83
C GLU A 419 -5.01 23.32 -6.20
N VAL A 420 -4.58 22.06 -6.22
CA VAL A 420 -4.55 21.20 -7.40
C VAL A 420 -5.34 19.94 -7.09
N ASP A 421 -6.42 19.73 -7.82
CA ASP A 421 -7.26 18.55 -7.69
C ASP A 421 -6.48 17.31 -8.14
N SER A 422 -6.60 16.22 -7.39
CA SER A 422 -6.15 14.89 -7.84
C SER A 422 -7.38 14.03 -8.07
N ASP A 423 -7.45 13.33 -9.19
CA ASP A 423 -8.58 12.48 -9.54
C ASP A 423 -8.11 11.04 -9.72
N PRO A 424 -8.73 10.03 -9.06
CA PRO A 424 -8.43 8.63 -9.34
C PRO A 424 -8.60 8.25 -10.82
N ASP A 425 -9.37 8.99 -11.60
CA ASP A 425 -9.56 8.82 -13.03
C ASP A 425 -8.73 9.75 -13.92
N GLU A 426 -7.76 10.49 -13.36
CA GLU A 426 -6.87 11.31 -14.17
C GLU A 426 -6.07 10.47 -15.19
N PRO A 427 -5.71 11.03 -16.36
CA PRO A 427 -5.05 10.28 -17.43
C PRO A 427 -3.77 9.56 -16.98
N PHE A 428 -2.99 10.15 -16.07
CA PHE A 428 -1.83 9.50 -15.44
C PHE A 428 -2.24 8.17 -14.79
N VAL A 429 -3.10 8.21 -13.77
CA VAL A 429 -3.55 7.00 -13.04
C VAL A 429 -4.20 5.98 -13.98
N ARG A 430 -5.03 6.43 -14.92
CA ARG A 430 -5.66 5.53 -15.91
C ARG A 430 -4.62 4.78 -16.75
N SER A 431 -3.57 5.47 -17.19
CA SER A 431 -2.50 4.83 -17.97
C SER A 431 -1.70 3.81 -17.13
N VAL A 432 -1.43 4.11 -15.86
CA VAL A 432 -0.80 3.16 -14.93
C VAL A 432 -1.65 1.91 -14.74
N LEU A 433 -2.97 2.06 -14.60
CA LEU A 433 -3.87 0.91 -14.47
C LEU A 433 -4.06 0.15 -15.78
N ALA A 434 -4.02 0.81 -16.95
CA ALA A 434 -4.13 0.15 -18.24
C ALA A 434 -2.89 -0.72 -18.54
N ASP A 435 -1.70 -0.16 -18.32
CA ASP A 435 -0.41 -0.82 -18.57
C ASP A 435 0.14 -1.54 -17.31
N ALA A 436 -0.75 -1.90 -16.38
CA ALA A 436 -0.39 -2.53 -15.12
C ALA A 436 0.49 -3.79 -15.25
N PRO A 437 0.30 -4.70 -16.23
CA PRO A 437 1.20 -5.84 -16.42
C PRO A 437 2.66 -5.39 -16.57
N PHE A 438 2.91 -4.46 -17.50
CA PHE A 438 4.24 -3.90 -17.74
C PHE A 438 4.82 -3.29 -16.47
N TYR A 439 4.05 -2.45 -15.76
CA TYR A 439 4.59 -1.78 -14.56
C TYR A 439 4.85 -2.74 -13.39
N ARG A 440 4.07 -3.82 -13.26
CA ARG A 440 4.26 -4.83 -12.21
C ARG A 440 5.46 -5.72 -12.45
N ASN A 441 5.81 -5.96 -13.71
CA ASN A 441 6.74 -7.02 -14.09
C ASN A 441 8.04 -6.48 -14.72
N ARG A 442 8.01 -5.31 -15.38
CA ARG A 442 9.12 -4.82 -16.22
C ARG A 442 9.77 -3.51 -15.78
N THR A 443 9.14 -2.72 -14.88
CA THR A 443 9.67 -1.41 -14.44
C THR A 443 11.14 -1.47 -14.01
N LEU A 444 11.52 -2.44 -13.19
CA LEU A 444 12.90 -2.58 -12.65
C LEU A 444 13.68 -3.74 -13.30
N CYS A 445 13.39 -4.00 -14.57
CA CYS A 445 14.11 -4.97 -15.40
C CYS A 445 15.16 -4.28 -16.28
N PRO A 446 16.30 -4.95 -16.56
CA PRO A 446 17.26 -4.48 -17.54
C PRO A 446 16.63 -4.29 -18.92
N VAL A 447 17.06 -3.24 -19.61
CA VAL A 447 16.79 -3.02 -21.04
C VAL A 447 18.09 -3.24 -21.79
N ALA A 448 18.04 -4.00 -22.89
CA ALA A 448 19.23 -4.32 -23.66
C ALA A 448 19.89 -3.03 -24.19
N GLY A 449 21.21 -2.91 -24.02
CA GLY A 449 21.95 -1.71 -24.44
C GLY A 449 21.87 -0.52 -23.48
N VAL A 450 21.02 -0.56 -22.46
CA VAL A 450 20.81 0.58 -21.54
C VAL A 450 21.32 0.25 -20.14
N ARG A 451 22.22 1.07 -19.62
CA ARG A 451 22.65 1.02 -18.22
C ARG A 451 21.55 1.58 -17.34
N MET A 452 21.20 0.87 -16.27
CA MET A 452 20.09 1.29 -15.39
C MET A 452 20.49 1.22 -13.92
N ILE A 453 20.02 2.19 -13.13
CA ILE A 453 20.14 2.18 -11.67
C ILE A 453 18.90 2.81 -11.03
N ALA A 454 18.49 2.29 -9.86
CA ALA A 454 17.38 2.84 -9.09
C ALA A 454 17.80 3.26 -7.67
N PHE A 455 17.44 4.48 -7.28
CA PHE A 455 17.53 5.00 -5.92
C PHE A 455 16.20 4.75 -5.22
N LEU A 456 16.19 3.84 -4.25
CA LEU A 456 14.96 3.40 -3.57
C LEU A 456 14.93 3.98 -2.15
N PRO A 457 13.93 4.81 -1.80
CA PRO A 457 13.77 5.25 -0.43
C PRO A 457 13.39 4.06 0.47
N THR A 458 13.80 4.08 1.74
CA THR A 458 13.49 2.99 2.69
C THR A 458 11.99 2.70 2.77
N VAL A 459 11.13 3.71 2.60
CA VAL A 459 9.68 3.50 2.60
C VAL A 459 9.21 2.64 1.42
N SER A 460 9.90 2.64 0.29
CA SER A 460 9.55 1.78 -0.85
C SER A 460 9.74 0.30 -0.57
N ALA A 461 10.47 -0.05 0.50
CA ALA A 461 10.53 -1.42 0.96
C ALA A 461 9.14 -1.92 1.38
N VAL A 462 8.39 -1.13 2.16
CA VAL A 462 7.03 -1.51 2.58
C VAL A 462 6.00 -1.36 1.44
N GLU A 463 6.35 -0.58 0.39
CA GLU A 463 5.57 -0.40 -0.84
C GLU A 463 5.57 -1.66 -1.73
N ALA A 464 6.74 -2.28 -1.85
CA ALA A 464 6.95 -3.45 -2.67
C ALA A 464 6.26 -4.69 -2.06
N PRO A 465 5.45 -5.45 -2.83
CA PRO A 465 5.00 -6.76 -2.40
C PRO A 465 6.21 -7.68 -2.14
N PRO A 466 6.07 -8.72 -1.29
CA PRO A 466 7.11 -9.71 -1.13
C PRO A 466 7.57 -10.29 -2.46
N GLY A 467 8.85 -10.65 -2.52
CA GLY A 467 9.48 -11.28 -3.70
C GLY A 467 10.55 -10.40 -4.32
N GLU A 468 10.94 -10.75 -5.54
CA GLU A 468 11.88 -9.98 -6.35
C GLU A 468 11.28 -8.62 -6.69
N TYR A 469 12.04 -7.55 -6.45
CA TYR A 469 11.62 -6.17 -6.75
C TYR A 469 12.51 -5.48 -7.77
N SER A 470 13.74 -5.95 -8.01
CA SER A 470 14.66 -5.36 -9.00
C SER A 470 15.58 -6.41 -9.61
N ARG A 471 15.89 -6.26 -10.90
CA ARG A 471 16.99 -6.95 -11.60
C ARG A 471 18.06 -5.99 -12.13
N ILE A 472 17.96 -4.71 -11.76
CA ILE A 472 18.96 -3.68 -12.01
C ILE A 472 19.65 -3.30 -10.69
N PRO A 473 20.87 -2.72 -10.73
CA PRO A 473 21.52 -2.16 -9.54
C PRO A 473 20.62 -1.18 -8.77
N THR A 474 20.69 -1.22 -7.44
CA THR A 474 19.92 -0.35 -6.56
C THR A 474 20.81 0.37 -5.54
N VAL A 475 20.38 1.57 -5.14
CA VAL A 475 20.97 2.36 -4.07
C VAL A 475 19.85 2.68 -3.09
N GLU A 476 19.90 2.07 -1.92
CA GLU A 476 18.81 2.17 -0.95
C GLU A 476 19.12 3.27 0.09
N VAL A 477 18.25 4.28 0.12
CA VAL A 477 18.49 5.54 0.82
C VAL A 477 17.45 5.76 1.91
N PRO A 478 17.84 6.18 3.13
CA PRO A 478 16.87 6.60 4.15
C PRO A 478 15.98 7.71 3.61
N GLY A 479 14.66 7.49 3.60
CA GLY A 479 13.74 8.50 3.10
C GLY A 479 12.32 7.99 2.93
N LEU A 480 11.42 8.95 2.69
CA LEU A 480 10.07 8.74 2.21
C LEU A 480 10.01 8.99 0.70
N HIS A 481 8.92 8.60 0.05
CA HIS A 481 8.70 8.85 -1.38
C HIS A 481 8.77 10.34 -1.69
N ALA A 482 9.52 10.72 -2.73
CA ALA A 482 9.75 12.12 -3.15
C ALA A 482 10.38 13.05 -2.08
N PHE A 483 10.86 12.54 -0.94
CA PHE A 483 11.58 13.36 0.04
C PHE A 483 13.03 13.62 -0.41
N PRO A 484 13.61 14.78 -0.05
CA PRO A 484 15.00 15.10 -0.38
C PRO A 484 15.93 14.05 0.22
N LEU A 485 16.54 13.26 -0.67
CA LEU A 485 17.58 12.31 -0.32
C LEU A 485 18.82 13.06 0.19
N ASP A 486 19.72 12.37 0.89
CA ASP A 486 21.04 12.92 1.21
C ASP A 486 21.74 13.36 -0.08
N GLN A 487 21.70 14.67 -0.34
CA GLN A 487 22.02 15.22 -1.65
C GLN A 487 23.46 14.95 -2.03
N ALA A 488 24.38 14.95 -1.07
CA ALA A 488 25.80 14.71 -1.32
C ALA A 488 26.05 13.26 -1.78
N LEU A 489 25.51 12.29 -1.03
CA LEU A 489 25.65 10.87 -1.36
C LEU A 489 25.01 10.55 -2.72
N VAL A 490 23.81 11.07 -2.96
CA VAL A 490 23.09 10.85 -4.21
C VAL A 490 23.82 11.49 -5.38
N GLN A 491 24.30 12.73 -5.24
CA GLN A 491 25.06 13.42 -6.27
C GLN A 491 26.35 12.68 -6.63
N GLU A 492 27.16 12.30 -5.64
CA GLU A 492 28.40 11.53 -5.85
C GLU A 492 28.10 10.24 -6.62
N THR A 493 27.04 9.54 -6.23
CA THR A 493 26.66 8.25 -6.82
C THR A 493 26.13 8.42 -8.25
N VAL A 494 25.37 9.48 -8.52
CA VAL A 494 24.89 9.83 -9.86
C VAL A 494 26.06 10.16 -10.78
N MET A 495 27.01 10.98 -10.33
CA MET A 495 28.19 11.32 -11.12
C MET A 495 29.06 10.10 -11.40
N ALA A 496 29.29 9.23 -10.41
CA ALA A 496 30.00 7.96 -10.58
C ALA A 496 29.31 7.07 -11.64
N PHE A 497 27.99 6.90 -11.54
CA PHE A 497 27.24 6.10 -12.51
C PHE A 497 27.28 6.68 -13.94
N LEU A 498 27.18 8.01 -14.07
CA LEU A 498 27.30 8.71 -15.36
C LEU A 498 28.73 8.69 -15.92
N ALA A 499 29.74 8.52 -15.07
CA ALA A 499 31.15 8.34 -15.44
C ALA A 499 31.51 6.86 -15.74
N ASP A 500 30.49 6.04 -16.01
CA ASP A 500 30.57 4.62 -16.26
C ASP A 500 31.04 3.72 -15.10
N GLU A 501 31.16 4.24 -13.88
CA GLU A 501 31.58 3.46 -12.72
C GLU A 501 30.49 2.48 -12.26
N PRO A 502 30.84 1.26 -11.80
CA PRO A 502 29.87 0.32 -11.27
C PRO A 502 29.37 0.78 -9.90
N VAL A 503 28.05 0.99 -9.79
CA VAL A 503 27.39 1.41 -8.56
C VAL A 503 26.32 0.41 -8.18
N ASN A 504 26.41 -0.15 -6.97
CA ASN A 504 25.34 -0.94 -6.36
C ASN A 504 25.50 -0.90 -4.84
N ARG A 505 24.49 -0.43 -4.11
CA ARG A 505 24.51 -0.30 -2.64
C ARG A 505 23.18 -0.77 -2.03
N PRO A 506 22.84 -2.08 -2.14
CA PRO A 506 21.65 -2.64 -1.50
C PRO A 506 21.87 -2.79 0.01
N ARG A 507 20.80 -2.69 0.77
CA ARG A 507 20.77 -2.80 2.24
C ARG A 507 19.93 -4.01 2.65
N ARG A 508 20.37 -4.73 3.67
CA ARG A 508 19.72 -5.99 4.09
C ARG A 508 18.36 -5.74 4.74
N GLU A 509 18.24 -4.63 5.44
CA GLU A 509 17.05 -4.14 6.13
C GLU A 509 15.89 -3.84 5.16
N TYR A 510 16.17 -3.53 3.90
CA TYR A 510 15.12 -3.28 2.91
C TYR A 510 14.24 -4.51 2.71
N ARG A 511 14.86 -5.70 2.59
CA ARG A 511 14.13 -6.96 2.53
C ARG A 511 13.31 -7.23 3.80
N LEU A 512 13.86 -6.90 4.96
CA LEU A 512 13.12 -7.04 6.23
C LEU A 512 11.88 -6.14 6.24
N PHE A 513 12.00 -4.87 5.84
CA PHE A 513 10.87 -3.94 5.78
C PHE A 513 9.82 -4.38 4.74
N GLN A 514 10.24 -4.92 3.59
CA GLN A 514 9.33 -5.52 2.62
C GLN A 514 8.47 -6.64 3.23
N HIS A 515 9.10 -7.56 3.96
CA HIS A 515 8.38 -8.62 4.65
C HIS A 515 7.44 -8.07 5.73
N LEU A 516 7.87 -7.07 6.52
CA LEU A 516 7.02 -6.42 7.52
C LEU A 516 5.80 -5.71 6.92
N GLY A 517 5.92 -5.18 5.69
CA GLY A 517 4.81 -4.58 4.96
C GLY A 517 3.77 -5.58 4.45
N ALA A 518 4.12 -6.87 4.33
CA ALA A 518 3.32 -7.87 3.62
C ALA A 518 1.88 -8.04 4.13
N ALA A 519 1.66 -7.91 5.45
CA ALA A 519 0.33 -8.05 6.04
C ALA A 519 -0.61 -6.89 5.69
N TRP A 520 -0.07 -5.75 5.26
CA TRP A 520 -0.80 -4.48 5.27
C TRP A 520 -1.19 -3.98 3.88
N GLN A 521 -0.75 -4.68 2.83
CA GLN A 521 -1.08 -4.35 1.45
C GLN A 521 -2.44 -4.90 1.05
N ALA A 522 -3.10 -4.33 0.03
CA ALA A 522 -4.26 -5.00 -0.57
C ALA A 522 -3.78 -6.21 -1.40
N PRO A 523 -4.57 -7.29 -1.51
CA PRO A 523 -4.22 -8.39 -2.39
C PRO A 523 -4.20 -7.87 -3.84
N PRO A 524 -3.18 -8.19 -4.66
CA PRO A 524 -3.19 -7.74 -6.05
C PRO A 524 -4.27 -8.50 -6.83
N LEU A 525 -4.94 -7.83 -7.76
CA LEU A 525 -5.81 -8.46 -8.73
C LEU A 525 -4.95 -9.30 -9.70
N ALA A 526 -5.32 -10.56 -9.89
CA ALA A 526 -4.65 -11.44 -10.84
C ALA A 526 -4.74 -10.88 -12.27
N ILE A 527 -3.61 -10.86 -13.00
CA ILE A 527 -3.53 -10.32 -14.36
C ILE A 527 -4.54 -11.00 -15.29
N GLY A 528 -4.67 -12.32 -15.19
CA GLY A 528 -5.58 -13.11 -16.03
C GLY A 528 -7.08 -12.89 -15.78
N LEU A 529 -7.47 -12.21 -14.69
CA LEU A 529 -8.88 -11.93 -14.42
C LEU A 529 -9.39 -10.65 -15.09
N ASN A 530 -8.51 -9.69 -15.34
CA ASN A 530 -8.91 -8.42 -15.96
C ASN A 530 -8.79 -8.52 -17.48
N PRO A 531 -9.89 -8.38 -18.24
CA PRO A 531 -9.87 -8.46 -19.70
C PRO A 531 -8.86 -7.51 -20.35
N ILE A 532 -8.68 -6.30 -19.78
CA ILE A 532 -7.75 -5.27 -20.30
C ILE A 532 -6.31 -5.75 -20.23
N TRP A 533 -5.96 -6.54 -19.21
CA TRP A 533 -4.59 -6.99 -18.97
C TRP A 533 -4.27 -8.34 -19.62
N SER A 534 -5.28 -9.21 -19.72
CA SER A 534 -5.12 -10.58 -20.21
C SER A 534 -4.55 -10.69 -21.62
N ALA A 535 -4.62 -9.62 -22.42
CA ALA A 535 -4.05 -9.56 -23.75
C ALA A 535 -2.51 -9.53 -23.78
N ASN A 536 -1.85 -9.07 -22.70
CA ASN A 536 -0.43 -8.71 -22.72
C ASN A 536 0.55 -9.88 -22.54
N ARG A 537 0.07 -11.12 -22.32
CA ARG A 537 0.89 -12.35 -22.14
C ARG A 537 2.09 -12.20 -21.17
N GLU A 538 1.98 -11.33 -20.16
CA GLU A 538 3.03 -11.14 -19.16
C GLU A 538 2.82 -12.07 -17.97
N ALA A 539 3.90 -12.67 -17.44
CA ALA A 539 3.82 -13.46 -16.22
C ALA A 539 3.28 -12.59 -15.09
N ASP A 540 2.56 -13.18 -14.14
CA ASP A 540 2.02 -12.42 -13.00
C ASP A 540 2.93 -12.57 -11.77
N PRO A 541 3.67 -11.52 -11.39
CA PRO A 541 4.55 -11.54 -10.22
C PRO A 541 3.81 -11.77 -8.89
N ALA A 542 2.49 -11.67 -8.87
CA ALA A 542 1.67 -12.04 -7.71
C ALA A 542 1.71 -13.55 -7.42
N PHE A 543 1.91 -14.36 -8.46
CA PHE A 543 1.93 -15.82 -8.38
C PHE A 543 3.34 -16.41 -8.42
N SER A 544 4.26 -15.82 -9.18
CA SER A 544 5.65 -16.30 -9.24
C SER A 544 6.54 -15.73 -8.13
N GLY A 545 6.20 -14.55 -7.60
CA GLY A 545 7.08 -13.77 -6.72
C GLY A 545 8.34 -13.23 -7.41
N ARG A 546 8.38 -13.31 -8.75
CA ARG A 546 9.51 -12.92 -9.60
C ARG A 546 9.06 -11.87 -10.62
N ILE A 547 10.01 -11.10 -11.12
CA ILE A 547 9.80 -10.09 -12.16
C ILE A 547 10.62 -10.43 -13.41
N CYS A 548 10.41 -9.70 -14.50
CA CYS A 548 11.10 -9.90 -15.78
C CYS A 548 10.87 -11.30 -16.38
N GLU A 549 9.66 -11.84 -16.21
CA GLU A 549 9.27 -13.15 -16.76
C GLU A 549 8.16 -12.97 -17.82
N ALA A 550 8.24 -13.73 -18.92
CA ALA A 550 7.16 -13.87 -19.90
C ALA A 550 6.22 -15.02 -19.49
N GLN A 551 4.93 -15.00 -19.88
CA GLN A 551 4.03 -16.15 -19.69
C GLN A 551 4.41 -17.35 -20.54
#